data_AF-A0A5B6W058-F1
#
_entry.id   AF-A0A5B6W058-F1
#
_cell.length_a   1.000
_cell.length_b   1.000
_cell.length_c   1.000
_cell.angle_alpha   90.00
_cell.angle_beta   90.00
_cell.angle_gamma   90.00
#
_symmetry.space_group_name_H-M   'P 1'
#
loop_
_entity.id
_entity.type
_entity.pdbx_description
1 polymer ?
#
loop_
_entity_poly.entity_id
_entity_poly.type
_entity_poly.pdbx_seq_one_letter_code
_entity_poly.pdbx_strand_id
1 'polypeptide(L)'
;MQAGSCPNRAESSGLDDKTKSLVLINYFHSMSSKEKTCEDNSGDLINMLRTCYTAAGNRWANFVAVDYYKRSEGGGSFQAVDTLNGKLLCGCDDIHACVAGSTSGACTP
;
A
#
# COMPACT_ATOMS: atom_id res chain seq x y z
N MET A 1 -0.79 14.44 -2.70
CA MET A 1 -1.42 13.21 -3.25
C MET A 1 -2.93 13.45 -3.28
N GLN A 2 -3.67 12.88 -4.22
CA GLN A 2 -5.11 13.16 -4.35
C GLN A 2 -5.91 11.98 -3.83
N ALA A 3 -6.67 12.19 -2.75
CA ALA A 3 -7.54 11.17 -2.18
C ALA A 3 -8.48 10.57 -3.25
N GLY A 4 -8.60 9.25 -3.27
CA GLY A 4 -9.45 8.51 -4.20
C GLY A 4 -8.92 8.42 -5.64
N SER A 5 -7.73 8.96 -5.95
CA SER A 5 -7.11 8.87 -7.27
C SER A 5 -5.74 8.22 -7.22
N CYS A 6 -5.54 7.19 -8.04
CA CYS A 6 -4.26 6.50 -8.22
C CYS A 6 -3.92 6.44 -9.72
N PRO A 7 -3.28 7.48 -10.29
CA PRO A 7 -2.89 7.49 -11.69
C PRO A 7 -1.58 6.70 -11.92
N ASN A 8 -1.42 6.11 -13.10
CA ASN A 8 -0.12 5.58 -13.54
C ASN A 8 0.82 6.74 -13.95
N ARG A 9 2.13 6.49 -13.84
CA ARG A 9 3.14 7.35 -14.50
C ARG A 9 3.10 7.14 -16.01
N ALA A 10 3.48 8.15 -16.77
CA ALA A 10 3.44 8.12 -18.24
C ALA A 10 4.28 7.00 -18.84
N GLU A 11 5.38 6.63 -18.18
CA GLU A 11 6.29 5.58 -18.60
C GLU A 11 5.85 4.17 -18.15
N SER A 12 4.76 4.08 -17.38
CA SER A 12 4.22 2.81 -16.88
C SER A 12 3.04 2.34 -17.72
N SER A 13 2.91 1.01 -17.86
CA SER A 13 1.68 0.38 -18.35
C SER A 13 0.47 0.79 -17.49
N GLY A 14 -0.74 0.63 -18.04
CA GLY A 14 -1.98 0.84 -17.27
C GLY A 14 -1.98 0.00 -15.99
N LEU A 15 -2.51 0.56 -14.89
CA LEU A 15 -2.48 -0.12 -13.59
C LEU A 15 -3.24 -1.46 -13.60
N ASP A 16 -4.28 -1.56 -14.42
CA ASP A 16 -5.09 -2.75 -14.62
C ASP A 16 -4.50 -3.73 -15.64
N ASP A 17 -3.33 -3.45 -16.22
CA ASP A 17 -2.60 -4.38 -17.08
C ASP A 17 -2.09 -5.57 -16.25
N LYS A 18 -2.86 -6.65 -16.27
CA LYS A 18 -2.56 -7.91 -15.57
C LYS A 18 -1.44 -8.72 -16.23
N THR A 19 -0.92 -8.31 -17.39
CA THR A 19 0.28 -8.92 -17.98
C THR A 19 1.55 -8.50 -17.24
N LYS A 20 1.50 -7.42 -16.44
CA LYS A 20 2.59 -6.98 -15.57
C LYS A 20 2.38 -7.56 -14.17
N SER A 21 3.36 -8.32 -13.68
CA SER A 21 3.29 -8.90 -12.33
C SER A 21 3.56 -7.89 -11.22
N LEU A 22 4.24 -6.78 -11.54
CA LEU A 22 4.68 -5.77 -10.58
C LEU A 22 3.70 -4.60 -10.49
N VAL A 23 3.24 -4.31 -9.28
CA VAL A 23 2.52 -3.10 -8.90
C VAL A 23 3.36 -2.36 -7.84
N LEU A 24 3.81 -1.16 -8.16
CA LEU A 24 4.60 -0.29 -7.27
C LEU A 24 3.82 1.00 -7.01
N ILE A 25 3.61 1.34 -5.74
CA ILE A 25 2.99 2.60 -5.33
C ILE A 25 4.09 3.56 -4.89
N ASN A 26 4.15 4.74 -5.52
CA ASN A 26 4.99 5.85 -5.09
C ASN A 26 4.11 6.85 -4.34
N TYR A 27 4.19 6.86 -3.01
CA TYR A 27 3.39 7.71 -2.13
C TYR A 27 4.28 8.73 -1.41
N PHE A 28 4.68 9.76 -2.16
CA PHE A 28 5.48 10.87 -1.66
C PHE A 28 5.31 12.09 -2.57
N HIS A 29 5.71 13.26 -2.05
CA HIS A 29 5.71 14.50 -2.80
C HIS A 29 6.97 14.63 -3.68
N SER A 30 6.89 15.39 -4.78
CA SER A 30 8.07 15.65 -5.62
C SER A 30 9.21 16.33 -4.87
N MET A 31 8.89 17.13 -3.85
CA MET A 31 9.84 17.69 -2.90
C MET A 31 9.56 17.05 -1.54
N SER A 32 10.59 16.40 -0.97
CA SER A 32 10.46 15.74 0.32
C SER A 32 10.33 16.76 1.46
N SER A 33 9.40 16.51 2.38
CA SER A 33 9.18 17.34 3.57
C SER A 33 8.92 16.46 4.78
N LYS A 34 9.81 16.51 5.76
CA LYS A 34 9.71 15.72 7.00
C LYS A 34 8.42 15.97 7.78
N GLU A 35 7.88 17.17 7.67
CA GLU A 35 6.65 17.60 8.33
C GLU A 35 5.44 16.96 7.65
N LYS A 36 5.28 17.17 6.34
CA LYS A 36 4.17 16.58 5.55
C LYS A 36 4.17 15.07 5.58
N THR A 37 5.35 14.45 5.56
CA THR A 37 5.47 12.99 5.65
C THR A 37 4.87 12.41 6.93
N CYS A 38 4.74 13.19 8.00
CA CYS A 38 4.01 12.73 9.18
C CYS A 38 2.52 12.59 8.86
N GLU A 39 1.92 13.58 8.20
CA GLU A 39 0.51 13.55 7.79
C GLU A 39 0.29 12.44 6.74
N ASP A 40 1.16 12.38 5.74
CA ASP A 40 1.07 11.40 4.65
C ASP A 40 1.20 9.95 5.14
N ASN A 41 2.22 9.63 5.94
CA ASN A 41 2.45 8.28 6.46
C ASN A 41 1.55 7.97 7.67
N SER A 42 0.24 8.22 7.55
CA SER A 42 -0.79 7.96 8.55
C SER A 42 -1.87 7.02 7.97
N GLY A 43 -3.11 7.10 8.45
CA GLY A 43 -4.26 6.42 7.83
C GLY A 43 -4.46 6.76 6.34
N ASP A 44 -4.01 7.93 5.88
CA ASP A 44 -4.11 8.34 4.48
C ASP A 44 -3.30 7.44 3.52
N LEU A 45 -2.13 6.97 3.96
CA LEU A 45 -1.34 6.00 3.23
C LEU A 45 -2.12 4.69 3.03
N ILE A 46 -2.75 4.17 4.08
CA ILE A 46 -3.54 2.93 4.01
C ILE A 46 -4.76 3.10 3.09
N ASN A 47 -5.43 4.25 3.16
CA ASN A 47 -6.53 4.59 2.26
C ASN A 47 -6.06 4.64 0.80
N MET A 48 -4.85 5.13 0.54
CA MET A 48 -4.29 5.15 -0.80
C MET A 48 -3.94 3.75 -1.30
N LEU A 49 -3.41 2.86 -0.44
CA LEU A 49 -3.18 1.47 -0.82
C LEU A 49 -4.47 0.79 -1.31
N ARG A 50 -5.60 1.02 -0.63
CA ARG A 50 -6.92 0.51 -1.04
C ARG A 50 -7.41 1.14 -2.34
N THR A 51 -7.22 2.45 -2.49
CA THR A 51 -7.54 3.17 -3.74
C THR A 51 -6.78 2.58 -4.92
N CYS A 52 -5.47 2.40 -4.77
CA CYS A 52 -4.62 1.82 -5.80
C CYS A 52 -4.90 0.34 -6.04
N TYR A 53 -5.33 -0.44 -5.04
CA TYR A 53 -5.77 -1.82 -5.21
C TYR A 53 -6.91 -1.94 -6.23
N THR A 54 -7.94 -1.09 -6.09
CA THR A 54 -9.06 -1.04 -7.05
C THR A 54 -8.58 -0.59 -8.42
N ALA A 55 -7.76 0.47 -8.50
CA ALA A 55 -7.20 0.97 -9.76
C ALA A 55 -6.31 -0.07 -10.46
N ALA A 56 -5.61 -0.93 -9.71
CA ALA A 56 -4.73 -1.97 -10.23
C ALA A 56 -5.48 -3.27 -10.61
N GLY A 57 -6.80 -3.21 -10.77
CA GLY A 57 -7.61 -4.35 -11.17
C GLY A 57 -7.72 -5.43 -10.08
N ASN A 58 -7.88 -4.99 -8.82
CA ASN A 58 -7.99 -5.81 -7.62
C ASN A 58 -6.71 -6.57 -7.27
N ARG A 59 -5.57 -5.90 -7.40
CA ARG A 59 -4.25 -6.45 -7.08
C ARG A 59 -3.56 -5.56 -6.06
N TRP A 60 -3.06 -6.18 -4.98
CA TRP A 60 -2.30 -5.46 -3.97
C TRP A 60 -0.92 -5.12 -4.49
N ALA A 61 -0.41 -3.95 -4.10
CA ALA A 61 0.92 -3.53 -4.49
C ALA A 61 1.99 -4.46 -3.90
N ASN A 62 3.00 -4.79 -4.69
CA ASN A 62 4.16 -5.56 -4.21
C ASN A 62 5.06 -4.69 -3.34
N PHE A 63 5.13 -3.39 -3.64
CA PHE A 63 5.99 -2.44 -2.96
C PHE A 63 5.29 -1.08 -2.82
N VAL A 64 5.60 -0.40 -1.72
CA VAL A 64 5.24 0.99 -1.48
C VAL A 64 6.49 1.79 -1.12
N ALA A 65 6.70 2.89 -1.85
CA ALA A 65 7.76 3.85 -1.57
C ALA A 65 7.17 5.09 -0.92
N VAL A 66 7.78 5.54 0.17
CA VAL A 66 7.39 6.73 0.94
C VAL A 66 8.61 7.55 1.30
N ASP A 67 8.41 8.82 1.65
CA ASP A 67 9.45 9.63 2.27
C ASP A 67 9.61 9.28 3.77
N TYR A 68 10.83 9.46 4.30
CA TYR A 68 11.26 9.40 5.71
C TYR A 68 10.75 8.25 6.61
N TYR A 69 10.13 7.19 6.09
CA TYR A 69 9.70 5.96 6.78
C TYR A 69 9.12 6.20 8.20
N LYS A 70 8.20 7.16 8.31
CA LYS A 70 7.63 7.55 9.60
C LYS A 70 6.44 6.66 10.01
N ARG A 71 6.37 6.36 11.30
CA ARG A 71 5.25 5.63 11.91
C ARG A 71 3.98 6.47 12.05
N SER A 72 4.11 7.77 12.33
CA SER A 72 3.00 8.70 12.55
C SER A 72 1.84 8.13 13.40
N GLU A 73 0.62 8.59 13.13
CA GLU A 73 -0.65 8.01 13.60
C GLU A 73 -0.95 6.69 12.86
N GLY A 74 -1.65 5.76 13.52
CA GLY A 74 -2.04 4.48 12.94
C GLY A 74 -0.94 3.44 12.71
N GLY A 75 0.35 3.78 12.78
CA GLY A 75 1.46 2.86 12.49
C GLY A 75 2.16 3.11 11.14
N GLY A 76 1.55 3.93 10.29
CA GLY A 76 2.17 4.61 9.16
C GLY A 76 2.85 3.68 8.16
N SER A 77 4.09 3.99 7.79
CA SER A 77 4.80 3.22 6.75
C SER A 77 5.00 1.75 7.12
N PHE A 78 5.11 1.43 8.41
CA PHE A 78 5.26 0.05 8.87
C PHE A 78 3.95 -0.71 8.75
N GLN A 79 2.85 -0.12 9.23
CA GLN A 79 1.51 -0.69 9.06
C GLN A 79 1.17 -0.88 7.57
N ALA A 80 1.59 0.04 6.71
CA ALA A 80 1.37 -0.07 5.26
C ALA A 80 2.03 -1.32 4.67
N VAL A 81 3.27 -1.62 5.07
CA VAL A 81 3.96 -2.86 4.64
C VAL A 81 3.30 -4.10 5.23
N ASP A 82 2.93 -4.07 6.51
CA ASP A 82 2.23 -5.18 7.17
C ASP A 82 0.88 -5.47 6.52
N THR A 83 0.14 -4.42 6.14
CA THR A 83 -1.12 -4.52 5.41
C THR A 83 -0.90 -5.16 4.04
N LEU A 84 0.07 -4.69 3.25
CA LEU A 84 0.36 -5.27 1.93
C LEU A 84 0.75 -6.75 2.05
N ASN A 85 1.62 -7.09 2.99
CA ASN A 85 2.04 -8.48 3.22
C ASN A 85 0.89 -9.36 3.67
N GLY A 86 0.06 -8.90 4.63
CA GLY A 86 -1.12 -9.64 5.08
C GLY A 86 -2.08 -9.91 3.92
N LYS A 87 -2.33 -8.89 3.09
CA LYS A 87 -3.20 -9.00 1.93
C LYS A 87 -2.65 -9.92 0.84
N LEU A 88 -1.35 -9.88 0.57
CA LEU A 88 -0.69 -10.71 -0.44
C LEU A 88 -0.53 -12.17 0.00
N LEU A 89 -0.24 -12.43 1.27
CA LEU A 89 0.09 -13.77 1.76
C LEU A 89 -1.13 -14.58 2.21
N CYS A 90 -2.08 -13.93 2.90
CA CYS A 90 -3.20 -14.64 3.52
C CYS A 90 -4.56 -13.93 3.37
N GLY A 91 -4.59 -12.73 2.77
CA GLY A 91 -5.81 -11.93 2.58
C GLY A 91 -6.22 -11.07 3.79
N CYS A 92 -5.47 -11.10 4.89
CA CYS A 92 -5.78 -10.35 6.12
C CYS A 92 -5.33 -8.88 6.02
N ASP A 93 -5.91 -8.01 6.86
CA ASP A 93 -5.52 -6.59 6.93
C ASP A 93 -4.17 -6.36 7.64
N ASP A 94 -3.62 -7.39 8.27
CA ASP A 94 -2.32 -7.36 8.93
C ASP A 94 -1.64 -8.71 8.73
N ILE A 95 -0.33 -8.70 8.49
CA ILE A 95 0.49 -9.91 8.38
C ILE A 95 0.52 -10.70 9.70
N HIS A 96 0.45 -10.02 10.85
CA HIS A 96 0.43 -10.65 12.16
C HIS A 96 -0.88 -11.43 12.42
N ALA A 97 -1.94 -11.12 11.68
CA ALA A 97 -3.20 -11.86 11.71
C ALA A 97 -3.16 -13.15 10.86
N CYS A 98 -2.12 -13.36 10.05
CA CYS A 98 -2.02 -14.56 9.23
C CYS A 98 -1.72 -15.80 10.09
N VAL A 99 -2.55 -16.84 9.96
CA VAL A 99 -2.24 -18.15 10.53
C VAL A 99 -1.10 -18.82 9.75
N ALA A 100 -0.07 -19.28 10.45
CA ALA A 100 1.09 -19.93 9.84
C ALA A 100 0.68 -21.14 8.97
N GLY A 101 1.17 -21.17 7.74
CA GLY A 101 0.86 -22.23 6.77
C GLY A 101 -0.48 -22.06 6.02
N SER A 102 -1.27 -21.02 6.33
CA SER A 102 -2.48 -20.68 5.58
C SER A 102 -2.16 -19.91 4.30
N THR A 103 -2.92 -20.17 3.24
CA THR A 103 -2.80 -19.46 1.94
C THR A 103 -3.97 -18.51 1.67
N SER A 104 -5.07 -18.57 2.42
CA SER A 104 -6.14 -17.55 2.36
C SER A 104 -7.16 -17.66 3.50
N GLY A 105 -7.63 -16.51 3.99
CA GLY A 105 -8.89 -16.34 4.73
C GLY A 105 -8.88 -16.72 6.22
N ALA A 106 -7.84 -17.38 6.71
CA ALA A 106 -7.68 -17.66 8.14
C ALA A 106 -6.96 -16.48 8.82
N CYS A 107 -7.73 -15.47 9.20
CA CYS A 107 -7.25 -14.32 9.99
C CYS A 107 -7.57 -14.52 11.47
N THR A 108 -6.57 -14.41 12.34
CA THR A 108 -6.77 -14.33 13.79
C THR A 108 -6.58 -12.90 14.27
N PRO A 109 -7.39 -12.43 15.25
CA PRO A 109 -7.19 -11.13 15.89
C PRO A 109 -5.81 -10.97 16.53
#